data_AF-I3IN10-F1
#
_entry.id   AF-I3IN10-F1
#
_cell.length_a   1.000
_cell.length_b   1.000
_cell.length_c   1.000
_cell.angle_alpha   90.00
_cell.angle_beta   90.00
_cell.angle_gamma   90.00
#
_symmetry.space_group_name_H-M   'P 1'
#
loop_
_entity.id
_entity.type
_entity.pdbx_description
1 polymer ?
#
loop_
_entity_poly.entity_id
_entity_poly.type
_entity_poly.pdbx_seq_one_letter_code
_entity_poly.pdbx_strand_id
1 'polypeptide(L)'
;MKTYTIGSKTYVQRPLVLGQVKQLMDIIRGVVIPQVITIPALIDMFGDRLSLALAVVITEEGKPVKDKDIEMAAMEIEYEIMPEQILEIIDDFFFINQIALLFQRVITVIKGIQDRMTGLSRCASSSVKETSPGGMPSSGDILSGNASHTSNTVSAM
;
A
#
# COMPACT_ATOMS: atom_id res chain seq x y z
N MET A 1 5.83 29.08 -8.30
CA MET A 1 4.44 28.90 -7.81
C MET A 1 3.57 28.76 -9.03
N LYS A 2 2.66 27.78 -9.05
CA LYS A 2 1.75 27.51 -10.15
C LYS A 2 0.30 27.65 -9.68
N THR A 3 -0.58 28.05 -10.57
CA THR A 3 -1.97 28.39 -10.29
C THR A 3 -2.87 27.68 -11.29
N TYR A 4 -3.98 27.16 -10.80
CA TYR A 4 -4.93 26.37 -11.58
C TYR A 4 -6.35 26.84 -11.29
N THR A 5 -7.20 26.82 -12.29
CA THR A 5 -8.64 27.07 -12.13
C THR A 5 -9.37 25.75 -12.28
N ILE A 6 -9.92 25.23 -11.20
CA ILE A 6 -10.70 23.99 -11.18
C ILE A 6 -12.13 24.40 -10.84
N GLY A 7 -13.04 24.15 -11.77
CA GLY A 7 -14.39 24.72 -11.80
C GLY A 7 -14.40 26.23 -11.54
N SER A 8 -15.01 26.67 -10.44
CA SER A 8 -15.11 28.09 -10.08
C SER A 8 -14.04 28.59 -9.10
N LYS A 9 -13.07 27.75 -8.73
CA LYS A 9 -12.09 28.04 -7.68
C LYS A 9 -10.68 28.11 -8.24
N THR A 10 -9.88 28.98 -7.62
CA THR A 10 -8.45 29.10 -7.91
C THR A 10 -7.65 28.32 -6.88
N TYR A 11 -6.79 27.43 -7.35
CA TYR A 11 -5.88 26.66 -6.53
C TYR A 11 -4.44 27.05 -6.84
N VAL A 12 -3.59 27.01 -5.83
CA VAL A 12 -2.16 27.29 -5.93
C VAL A 12 -1.37 26.09 -5.44
N GLN A 13 -0.25 25.84 -6.11
CA GLN A 13 0.70 24.82 -5.72
C GLN A 13 1.98 25.42 -5.17
N ARG A 14 2.36 24.92 -4.00
CA ARG A 14 3.47 25.40 -3.18
C ARG A 14 4.41 24.23 -2.85
N PRO A 15 5.67 24.50 -2.47
CA PRO A 15 6.54 23.48 -1.92
C PRO A 15 5.86 22.76 -0.74
N LEU A 16 5.98 21.44 -0.67
CA LEU A 16 5.36 20.65 0.38
C LEU A 16 5.96 20.98 1.74
N VAL A 17 5.08 21.13 2.73
CA VAL A 17 5.46 21.15 4.14
C VAL A 17 5.39 19.75 4.74
N LEU A 18 6.03 19.55 5.90
CA LEU A 18 6.10 18.26 6.61
C LEU A 18 4.71 17.64 6.91
N GLY A 19 3.68 18.47 7.10
CA GLY A 19 2.31 17.98 7.28
C GLY A 19 1.76 17.30 6.02
N GLN A 20 1.96 17.91 4.85
CA GLN A 20 1.50 17.38 3.56
C GLN A 20 2.31 16.15 3.13
N VAL A 21 3.64 16.22 3.28
CA VAL A 21 4.48 15.14 3.85
C VAL A 21 3.76 13.84 4.25
N LYS A 22 3.36 13.87 5.51
CA LYS A 22 2.70 12.80 6.23
C LYS A 22 1.36 12.40 5.59
N GLN A 23 0.56 13.37 5.16
CA GLN A 23 -0.73 13.11 4.50
C GLN A 23 -0.56 12.28 3.22
N LEU A 24 0.39 12.63 2.35
CA LEU A 24 0.69 11.84 1.15
C LEU A 24 1.17 10.43 1.49
N MET A 25 2.01 10.28 2.52
CA MET A 25 2.49 8.97 2.98
C MET A 25 1.35 8.08 3.47
N ASP A 26 0.35 8.66 4.13
CA ASP A 26 -0.84 7.92 4.57
C ASP A 26 -1.73 7.54 3.38
N ILE A 27 -1.85 8.41 2.37
CA ILE A 27 -2.59 8.12 1.13
C ILE A 27 -1.97 6.96 0.34
N ILE A 28 -0.65 6.92 0.21
CA ILE A 28 0.06 5.84 -0.51
C ILE A 28 0.21 4.56 0.32
N ARG A 29 -0.27 4.53 1.56
CA ARG A 29 -0.16 3.35 2.41
C ARG A 29 -0.94 2.19 1.79
N GLY A 30 -0.27 1.05 1.66
CA GLY A 30 -0.83 -0.17 1.07
C GLY A 30 -0.85 -0.17 -0.46
N VAL A 31 -0.27 0.84 -1.09
CA VAL A 31 -0.18 0.93 -2.55
C VAL A 31 1.14 0.32 -3.04
N VAL A 32 1.09 -0.35 -4.20
CA VAL A 32 2.28 -0.89 -4.85
C VAL A 32 3.01 0.25 -5.55
N ILE A 33 4.21 0.55 -5.07
CA ILE A 33 5.03 1.62 -5.67
C ILE A 33 5.69 1.09 -6.95
N PRO A 34 5.48 1.73 -8.12
CA PRO A 34 6.07 1.28 -9.37
C PRO A 34 7.59 1.42 -9.35
N GLN A 35 8.28 0.55 -10.09
CA GLN A 35 9.74 0.63 -10.21
C GLN A 35 10.20 1.85 -11.02
N VAL A 36 9.37 2.29 -11.97
CA VAL A 36 9.59 3.47 -12.80
C VAL A 36 8.47 4.46 -12.48
N ILE A 37 8.85 5.66 -12.03
CA ILE A 37 7.89 6.72 -11.73
C ILE A 37 7.60 7.49 -13.02
N THR A 38 6.44 7.21 -13.62
CA THR A 38 5.87 7.95 -14.75
C THR A 38 4.51 8.52 -14.35
N ILE A 39 4.03 9.56 -15.04
CA ILE A 39 2.72 10.17 -14.73
C ILE A 39 1.58 9.13 -14.82
N PRO A 40 1.47 8.30 -15.89
CA PRO A 40 0.45 7.25 -15.93
C PRO A 40 0.59 6.25 -14.80
N ALA A 41 1.81 5.81 -14.47
CA ALA A 41 2.03 4.88 -13.37
C ALA A 41 1.64 5.48 -12.00
N LEU A 42 1.76 6.80 -11.83
CA LEU A 42 1.30 7.49 -10.62
C LEU A 42 -0.22 7.58 -10.57
N ILE A 43 -0.86 7.90 -11.68
CA ILE A 43 -2.33 7.91 -11.78
C ILE A 43 -2.87 6.52 -11.42
N ASP A 44 -2.31 5.46 -12.02
CA ASP A 44 -2.69 4.07 -11.71
C ASP A 44 -2.39 3.69 -10.26
N MET A 45 -1.25 4.15 -9.73
CA MET A 45 -0.86 3.93 -8.33
C MET A 45 -1.87 4.57 -7.37
N PHE A 46 -2.28 5.81 -7.61
CA PHE A 46 -3.23 6.49 -6.74
C PHE A 46 -4.66 6.00 -6.92
N GLY A 47 -5.07 5.62 -8.14
CA GLY A 47 -6.42 5.14 -8.44
C GLY A 47 -7.49 6.06 -7.86
N ASP A 48 -8.42 5.49 -7.09
CA ASP A 48 -9.51 6.21 -6.40
C ASP A 48 -9.02 7.25 -5.38
N ARG A 49 -7.75 7.21 -4.98
CA ARG A 49 -7.15 8.18 -4.03
C ARG A 49 -6.45 9.34 -4.74
N LEU A 50 -6.54 9.42 -6.07
CA LEU A 50 -5.89 10.49 -6.83
C LEU A 50 -6.43 11.87 -6.44
N SER A 51 -7.74 12.01 -6.30
CA SER A 51 -8.37 13.27 -5.86
C SER A 51 -7.86 13.73 -4.49
N LEU A 52 -7.73 12.80 -3.54
CA LEU A 52 -7.12 13.06 -2.23
C LEU A 52 -5.66 13.49 -2.34
N ALA A 53 -4.87 12.82 -3.17
CA ALA A 53 -3.47 13.18 -3.38
C ALA A 53 -3.32 14.59 -3.97
N LEU A 54 -4.14 14.91 -4.98
CA LEU A 54 -4.19 16.24 -5.59
C LEU A 54 -4.61 17.29 -4.56
N ALA A 55 -5.66 17.01 -3.77
CA ALA A 55 -6.13 17.88 -2.69
C ALA A 55 -5.04 18.18 -1.65
N VAL A 56 -4.12 17.24 -1.40
CA VAL A 56 -2.95 17.52 -0.54
C VAL A 56 -1.97 18.46 -1.24
N VAL A 57 -1.69 18.25 -2.53
CA VAL A 57 -0.68 18.99 -3.32
C VAL A 57 -1.10 20.44 -3.60
N ILE A 58 -2.35 20.67 -4.00
CA ILE A 58 -2.86 22.00 -4.32
C ILE A 58 -3.66 22.57 -3.16
N THR A 59 -3.71 23.89 -3.03
CA THR A 59 -4.43 24.57 -1.94
C THR A 59 -5.22 25.72 -2.55
N GLU A 60 -6.48 25.88 -2.16
CA GLU A 60 -7.28 27.03 -2.61
C GLU A 60 -6.57 28.34 -2.29
N GLU A 61 -6.58 29.27 -3.23
CA GLU A 61 -5.90 30.55 -3.09
C GLU A 61 -6.39 31.32 -1.85
N GLY A 62 -5.46 31.90 -1.10
CA GLY A 62 -5.77 32.62 0.14
C GLY A 62 -6.01 31.72 1.36
N LYS A 63 -6.19 30.40 1.21
CA LYS A 63 -6.34 29.48 2.36
C LYS A 63 -4.98 29.00 2.88
N PRO A 64 -4.77 28.97 4.20
CA PRO A 64 -3.57 28.37 4.79
C PRO A 64 -3.64 26.83 4.68
N VAL A 65 -2.49 26.21 4.43
CA VAL A 65 -2.39 24.73 4.29
C VAL A 65 -2.90 23.99 5.53
N LYS A 66 -2.74 24.58 6.72
CA LYS A 66 -3.15 23.98 8.00
C LYS A 66 -4.67 23.82 8.15
N ASP A 67 -5.44 24.74 7.59
CA ASP A 67 -6.90 24.78 7.78
C ASP A 67 -7.64 24.18 6.57
N LYS A 68 -6.90 23.50 5.68
CA LYS A 68 -7.45 22.85 4.50
C LYS A 68 -8.14 21.55 4.88
N ASP A 69 -9.41 21.45 4.55
CA ASP A 69 -10.18 20.20 4.55
C ASP A 69 -9.83 19.41 3.28
N ILE A 70 -9.15 18.28 3.44
CA ILE A 70 -8.61 17.50 2.31
C ILE A 70 -9.74 16.73 1.63
N GLU A 71 -10.66 16.18 2.42
CA GLU A 71 -11.76 15.35 1.97
C GLU A 71 -12.77 16.16 1.16
N MET A 72 -13.14 17.36 1.65
CA MET A 72 -14.01 18.26 0.91
C MET A 72 -13.33 18.75 -0.37
N ALA A 73 -12.05 19.15 -0.30
CA ALA A 73 -11.31 19.58 -1.49
C ALA A 73 -11.18 18.44 -2.52
N ALA A 74 -10.95 17.20 -2.08
CA ALA A 74 -10.86 16.04 -2.97
C ALA A 74 -12.18 15.78 -3.69
N MET A 75 -13.31 15.85 -2.99
CA MET A 75 -14.63 15.68 -3.59
C MET A 75 -14.88 16.75 -4.68
N GLU A 76 -14.56 18.01 -4.41
CA GLU A 76 -14.69 19.07 -5.42
C GLU A 76 -13.78 18.83 -6.62
N ILE A 77 -12.51 18.51 -6.38
CA ILE A 77 -11.53 18.23 -7.42
C ILE A 77 -12.00 17.07 -8.30
N GLU A 78 -12.52 15.99 -7.73
CA GLU A 78 -12.93 14.79 -8.46
C GLU A 78 -13.99 15.05 -9.55
N TYR A 79 -14.91 15.99 -9.31
CA TYR A 79 -15.98 16.29 -10.28
C TYR A 79 -15.68 17.47 -11.20
N GLU A 80 -14.74 18.35 -10.83
CA GLU A 80 -14.48 19.58 -11.58
C GLU A 80 -13.15 19.59 -12.34
N ILE A 81 -12.19 18.72 -11.99
CA ILE A 81 -10.87 18.70 -12.62
C ILE A 81 -10.91 18.07 -14.00
N MET A 82 -10.25 18.72 -14.96
CA MET A 82 -10.08 18.16 -16.30
C MET A 82 -8.86 17.22 -16.36
N PRO A 83 -8.88 16.16 -17.17
CA PRO A 83 -7.74 15.24 -17.31
C PRO A 83 -6.41 15.93 -17.61
N GLU A 84 -6.42 16.98 -18.44
CA GLU A 84 -5.24 17.75 -18.79
C GLU A 84 -4.63 18.47 -17.57
N GLN A 85 -5.48 18.95 -16.65
CA GLN A 85 -5.05 19.64 -15.45
C GLN A 85 -4.42 18.67 -14.44
N ILE A 86 -4.91 17.43 -14.38
CA ILE A 86 -4.28 16.39 -13.56
C ILE A 86 -2.82 16.20 -13.99
N LEU A 87 -2.59 16.08 -15.31
CA LEU A 87 -1.24 15.90 -15.86
C LEU A 87 -0.35 17.10 -15.54
N GLU A 88 -0.87 18.33 -15.72
CA GLU A 88 -0.13 19.57 -15.43
C GLU A 88 0.25 19.66 -13.94
N ILE A 89 -0.70 19.41 -13.03
CA ILE A 89 -0.45 19.47 -11.57
C ILE A 89 0.58 18.44 -11.14
N ILE A 90 0.52 17.22 -11.68
CA ILE A 90 1.49 16.16 -11.38
C ILE A 90 2.87 16.55 -11.91
N ASP A 91 2.98 17.03 -13.14
CA ASP A 91 4.27 17.44 -13.72
C ASP A 91 4.90 18.58 -12.92
N ASP A 92 4.12 19.62 -12.64
CA ASP A 92 4.52 20.76 -11.83
C ASP A 92 4.87 20.34 -10.39
N PHE A 93 4.23 19.31 -9.84
CA PHE A 93 4.56 18.76 -8.52
C PHE A 93 5.98 18.23 -8.45
N PHE A 94 6.39 17.44 -9.45
CA PHE A 94 7.75 16.90 -9.50
C PHE A 94 8.78 18.00 -9.78
N PHE A 95 8.43 18.96 -10.63
CA PHE A 95 9.29 20.10 -10.91
C PHE A 95 9.53 20.98 -9.66
N ILE A 96 8.47 21.34 -8.94
CA ILE A 96 8.54 22.25 -7.79
C ILE A 96 9.24 21.59 -6.59
N ASN A 97 8.97 20.31 -6.33
CA ASN A 97 9.40 19.69 -5.07
C ASN A 97 10.67 18.84 -5.17
N GLN A 98 11.22 18.60 -6.38
CA GLN A 98 12.29 17.62 -6.62
C GLN A 98 12.03 16.26 -5.93
N ILE A 99 10.76 15.96 -5.63
CA ILE A 99 10.34 14.89 -4.74
C ILE A 99 10.60 13.51 -5.36
N ALA A 100 10.82 13.45 -6.68
CA ALA A 100 11.31 12.24 -7.35
C ALA A 100 12.55 11.66 -6.65
N LEU A 101 13.47 12.50 -6.18
CA LEU A 101 14.68 12.08 -5.46
C LEU A 101 14.36 11.58 -4.05
N LEU A 102 13.38 12.19 -3.38
CA LEU A 102 12.93 11.77 -2.05
C LEU A 102 12.18 10.45 -2.09
N PHE A 103 11.26 10.25 -3.05
CA PHE A 103 10.58 8.98 -3.24
C PHE A 103 11.55 7.86 -3.55
N GLN A 104 12.52 8.06 -4.44
CA GLN A 104 13.55 7.05 -4.72
C GLN A 104 14.33 6.66 -3.45
N ARG A 105 14.70 7.64 -2.60
CA ARG A 105 15.40 7.38 -1.34
C ARG A 105 14.53 6.61 -0.35
N VAL A 106 13.26 6.98 -0.22
CA VAL A 106 12.30 6.29 0.67
C VAL A 106 12.03 4.86 0.19
N ILE A 107 11.80 4.66 -1.11
CA ILE A 107 11.63 3.33 -1.71
C ILE A 107 12.86 2.45 -1.45
N THR A 108 14.06 3.01 -1.60
CA THR A 108 15.32 2.28 -1.35
C THR A 108 15.41 1.83 0.10
N VAL A 109 15.06 2.69 1.06
CA VAL A 109 15.06 2.35 2.49
C VAL A 109 14.01 1.27 2.80
N ILE A 110 12.79 1.40 2.27
CA ILE A 110 11.72 0.42 2.50
C ILE A 110 12.09 -0.95 1.91
N LYS A 111 12.61 -1.00 0.69
CA LYS A 111 13.10 -2.25 0.07
C LYS A 111 14.20 -2.89 0.92
N GLY A 112 15.16 -2.10 1.39
CA GLY A 112 16.22 -2.60 2.27
C GLY A 112 15.72 -3.18 3.60
N ILE A 113 14.61 -2.67 4.15
CA ILE A 113 13.96 -3.24 5.34
C ILE A 113 13.22 -4.54 4.99
N GLN A 114 12.47 -4.55 3.87
CA GLN A 114 11.70 -5.71 3.44
C GLN A 114 12.61 -6.91 3.11
N ASP A 115 13.74 -6.68 2.43
CA ASP A 115 14.73 -7.71 2.11
C ASP A 115 15.35 -8.34 3.37
N ARG A 116 15.52 -7.55 4.44
CA ARG A 116 16.02 -8.04 5.73
C ARG A 116 14.98 -8.89 6.47
N MET A 117 13.69 -8.56 6.36
CA MET A 117 12.62 -9.35 6.99
C MET A 117 12.33 -10.65 6.26
N THR A 118 12.37 -10.66 4.92
CA THR A 118 12.17 -11.88 4.13
C THR A 118 13.35 -12.84 4.23
N GLY A 119 14.57 -12.33 4.44
CA GLY A 119 15.77 -13.14 4.70
C GLY A 119 15.76 -13.92 6.02
N LEU A 120 15.08 -13.43 7.06
CA LEU A 120 15.01 -14.08 8.37
C LEU A 120 14.06 -15.29 8.41
N SER A 121 13.10 -15.38 7.51
CA SER A 121 12.11 -16.47 7.48
C SER A 121 12.66 -17.80 6.95
N ARG A 122 13.89 -17.83 6.43
CA ARG A 122 14.53 -19.07 5.92
C ARG A 122 15.41 -19.82 6.92
N CYS A 123 15.60 -19.32 8.15
CA CYS A 123 16.50 -19.94 9.13
C CYS A 123 15.81 -20.68 10.30
N ALA A 124 14.47 -20.73 10.37
CA ALA A 124 13.77 -21.36 11.49
C ALA A 124 13.44 -22.86 11.30
N SER A 125 14.19 -23.59 10.47
CA SER A 125 14.08 -25.05 10.34
C SER A 125 15.40 -25.72 10.71
N SER A 126 15.78 -25.63 11.98
CA SER A 126 16.67 -26.62 12.59
C SER A 126 15.92 -27.26 13.77
N SER A 127 15.09 -28.25 13.45
CA SER A 127 14.62 -29.20 14.47
C SER A 127 15.85 -29.97 14.95
N VAL A 128 16.32 -29.57 16.13
CA VAL A 128 17.36 -30.22 16.91
C VAL A 128 16.91 -31.65 17.17
N LYS A 129 17.69 -32.60 16.67
CA LYS A 129 17.52 -34.02 16.93
C LYS A 129 17.97 -34.28 18.37
N GLU A 130 17.01 -34.29 19.30
CA GLU A 130 17.22 -34.68 20.70
C GLU A 130 17.73 -36.12 20.81
N THR A 131 18.70 -36.31 21.69
CA THR A 131 19.32 -37.59 22.04
C THR A 131 18.74 -38.16 23.35
N SER A 132 18.63 -39.50 23.39
CA SER A 132 18.57 -40.41 24.56
C SER A 132 17.17 -40.78 25.09
N PRO A 133 16.88 -41.98 25.66
CA PRO A 133 17.73 -43.15 25.97
C PRO A 133 17.17 -44.52 25.46
N GLY A 134 17.90 -45.61 25.75
CA GLY A 134 17.67 -46.97 25.22
C GLY A 134 16.44 -47.76 25.71
N GLY A 135 16.15 -48.83 24.96
CA GLY A 135 15.19 -49.89 25.28
C GLY A 135 15.36 -51.07 24.32
N MET A 136 15.58 -52.27 24.86
CA MET A 136 15.84 -53.54 24.17
C MET A 136 14.65 -54.05 23.33
N PRO A 137 14.88 -55.00 22.39
CA PRO A 137 13.83 -55.52 21.51
C PRO A 137 12.95 -56.54 22.24
N SER A 138 11.64 -56.51 22.01
CA SER A 138 10.75 -57.60 22.40
C SER A 138 9.68 -57.84 21.34
N SER A 139 9.69 -59.08 20.84
CA SER A 139 8.83 -59.64 19.81
C SER A 139 7.39 -59.83 20.28
N GLY A 140 6.47 -59.73 19.31
CA GLY A 140 5.36 -60.67 19.23
C GLY A 140 3.97 -60.13 19.58
N ASP A 141 3.20 -59.94 18.50
CA ASP A 141 1.92 -60.61 18.27
C ASP A 141 0.56 -59.94 18.61
N ILE A 142 -0.26 -59.96 17.55
CA ILE A 142 -1.73 -59.97 17.45
C ILE A 142 -2.45 -58.61 17.51
N LEU A 143 -2.86 -58.14 16.32
CA LEU A 143 -4.19 -57.54 16.15
C LEU A 143 -4.95 -58.27 15.04
N SER A 144 -5.89 -59.07 15.52
CA SER A 144 -6.95 -59.73 14.77
C SER A 144 -7.83 -58.69 14.09
N GLY A 145 -7.79 -58.66 12.76
CA GLY A 145 -8.80 -58.01 11.96
C GLY A 145 -10.06 -58.86 11.89
N ASN A 146 -11.20 -58.22 12.13
CA ASN A 146 -12.58 -58.53 11.69
C ASN A 146 -13.52 -57.67 12.57
N ALA A 147 -14.64 -57.10 12.14
CA ALA A 147 -15.38 -57.20 10.90
C ALA A 147 -16.27 -55.95 10.76
N SER A 148 -16.69 -55.72 9.52
CA SER A 148 -17.68 -54.76 9.03
C SER A 148 -19.09 -54.96 9.60
N HIS A 149 -19.87 -53.86 9.64
CA HIS A 149 -21.34 -53.82 9.42
C HIS A 149 -21.70 -52.36 9.10
N THR A 150 -22.03 -51.93 7.87
CA THR A 150 -23.35 -52.02 7.16
C THR A 150 -24.55 -51.77 8.08
N SER A 151 -25.56 -50.94 7.79
CA SER A 151 -25.92 -50.07 6.68
C SER A 151 -27.12 -49.20 7.10
N ASN A 152 -27.32 -48.10 6.38
CA ASN A 152 -28.59 -47.48 5.97
C ASN A 152 -29.61 -46.98 7.01
N THR A 153 -30.03 -45.72 6.82
CA THR A 153 -31.45 -45.38 6.88
C THR A 153 -31.80 -44.38 5.78
N VAL A 154 -32.74 -44.79 4.96
CA VAL A 154 -33.35 -44.05 3.84
C VAL A 154 -34.29 -43.00 4.41
N SER A 155 -34.21 -41.76 3.92
CA SER A 155 -35.14 -40.69 4.23
C SER A 155 -36.12 -40.53 3.06
N ALA A 156 -37.41 -40.65 3.35
CA ALA A 156 -38.50 -40.32 2.45
C ALA A 156 -39.58 -39.62 3.27
N MET A 157 -39.74 -38.31 3.05
CA MET A 157 -41.01 -37.57 2.97
C MET A 157 -40.73 -36.13 2.56
#